data_AF-A0A7K5Q0Y1-F1
#
_entry.id   AF-A0A7K5Q0Y1-F1
#
_cell.length_a   1.000
_cell.length_b   1.000
_cell.length_c   1.000
_cell.angle_alpha   90.00
_cell.angle_beta   90.00
_cell.angle_gamma   90.00
#
_symmetry.space_group_name_H-M   'P 1'
#
loop_
_entity.id
_entity.type
_entity.pdbx_description
1 polymer ?
#
loop_
_entity_poly.entity_id
_entity_poly.type
_entity_poly.pdbx_seq_one_letter_code
_entity_poly.pdbx_strand_id
1 'polypeptide(L)'
;GISEDSRVEAPAFTDAIRMYRQSREQYGTWDMLCGNQTQVLSNLVMEELLPELRSAIGPRLKGKAPERQRTWIQVSDAVYRMVYELAQAQYDAAVARCEQERPQLESTIRTDMDQIITSKEHLASKIRAFVLPKAEVCVRNHVQPYISSILEALMTPTSQGFAEVREVFFKEVTDMNMNVVNEGGLERLVEYMEKLSHLAFHPVKMQSCYEKMDQLKLEGLQQRFDVSSTSVFKQRAQIHMRQQMDDAVHTFETLLHQELGKLQGKDELCKSIQRILERVLKKFDYDSSTVRKKFFREALLQITIPFLLKKLAPTCKGELARFQELIFEDFASFILVENTYEEVVLQSVMKDIMQAVKEAAVQRKHNLYRDSMVMHNSDPNLHLLGEGPPIDWSEEYSGQPEAEPAAERRRRAKQVVSVIQDDEGALPYGAEALLQPGSPGEAQPGSPPDALREIREALARESPG
;
A
#
# COMPACT_ATOMS: atom_id res chain seq x y z
N GLY A 1 3.94 -5.63 -6.37
CA GLY A 1 5.00 -5.30 -7.34
C GLY A 1 5.25 -3.80 -7.40
N ILE A 2 4.35 -2.98 -6.86
CA ILE A 2 4.54 -1.55 -6.64
C ILE A 2 4.98 -1.37 -5.18
N SER A 3 6.00 -0.54 -4.93
CA SER A 3 6.50 -0.30 -3.58
C SER A 3 5.61 0.69 -2.83
N GLU A 4 5.22 0.35 -1.59
CA GLU A 4 4.51 1.29 -0.69
C GLU A 4 5.44 2.42 -0.19
N ASP A 5 6.76 2.28 -0.33
CA ASP A 5 7.76 3.28 0.10
C ASP A 5 8.08 4.32 -0.96
N SER A 6 7.61 4.13 -2.19
CA SER A 6 7.82 5.11 -3.25
C SER A 6 7.00 6.36 -2.96
N ARG A 7 7.69 7.49 -2.78
CA ARG A 7 7.07 8.75 -2.35
C ARG A 7 6.33 9.52 -3.46
N VAL A 8 6.63 9.22 -4.72
CA VAL A 8 6.14 10.00 -5.87
C VAL A 8 5.52 9.11 -6.93
N GLU A 9 6.31 8.21 -7.52
CA GLU A 9 5.90 7.41 -8.68
C GLU A 9 4.73 6.47 -8.36
N ALA A 10 4.79 5.73 -7.23
CA ALA A 10 3.73 4.78 -6.90
C ALA A 10 2.39 5.46 -6.58
N PRO A 11 2.32 6.50 -5.71
CA PRO A 11 1.09 7.26 -5.50
C PRO A 11 0.54 7.84 -6.80
N ALA A 12 1.37 8.52 -7.59
CA ALA A 12 0.96 9.12 -8.86
C ALA A 12 0.37 8.07 -9.82
N PHE A 13 1.01 6.91 -9.94
CA PHE A 13 0.51 5.81 -10.76
C PHE A 13 -0.83 5.27 -10.25
N THR A 14 -0.92 4.92 -8.97
CA THR A 14 -2.16 4.34 -8.40
C THR A 14 -3.34 5.31 -8.43
N ASP A 15 -3.09 6.61 -8.21
CA ASP A 15 -4.11 7.65 -8.31
C ASP A 15 -4.53 7.89 -9.76
N ALA A 16 -3.60 7.88 -10.73
CA ALA A 16 -3.95 7.98 -12.15
C ALA A 16 -4.86 6.83 -12.60
N ILE A 17 -4.56 5.59 -12.20
CA ILE A 17 -5.42 4.42 -12.48
C ILE A 17 -6.80 4.61 -11.86
N ARG A 18 -6.86 5.06 -10.60
CA ARG A 18 -8.11 5.29 -9.89
C ARG A 18 -8.95 6.38 -10.56
N MET A 19 -8.36 7.52 -10.90
CA MET A 19 -9.03 8.62 -11.60
C MET A 19 -9.51 8.21 -12.99
N TYR A 20 -8.70 7.47 -13.75
CA TYR A 20 -9.11 6.92 -15.03
C TYR A 20 -10.36 6.04 -14.90
N ARG A 21 -10.37 5.09 -13.95
CA ARG A 21 -11.53 4.21 -13.72
C ARG A 21 -12.77 5.00 -13.27
N GLN A 22 -12.61 6.02 -12.42
CA GLN A 22 -13.72 6.89 -12.04
C GLN A 22 -14.30 7.69 -13.23
N SER A 23 -13.47 8.06 -14.21
CA SER A 23 -13.94 8.69 -15.45
C SER A 23 -14.86 7.76 -16.27
N ARG A 24 -14.68 6.44 -16.12
CA ARG A 24 -15.51 5.37 -16.69
C ARG A 24 -16.65 4.92 -15.76
N GLU A 25 -16.99 5.72 -14.75
CA GLU A 25 -18.00 5.41 -13.72
C GLU A 25 -17.72 4.17 -12.87
N GLN A 26 -16.47 3.69 -12.88
CA GLN A 26 -16.02 2.57 -12.07
C GLN A 26 -15.39 3.10 -10.77
N TYR A 27 -16.17 3.06 -9.70
CA TYR A 27 -15.74 3.44 -8.35
C TYR A 27 -15.41 2.20 -7.53
N GLY A 28 -14.56 2.35 -6.51
CA GLY A 28 -14.27 1.31 -5.53
C GLY A 28 -12.93 0.63 -5.74
N THR A 29 -12.65 -0.34 -4.86
CA THR A 29 -11.46 -1.20 -4.92
C THR A 29 -11.44 -2.02 -6.21
N TRP A 30 -10.23 -2.32 -6.69
CA TRP A 30 -10.03 -3.09 -7.92
C TRP A 30 -9.09 -4.27 -7.68
N ASP A 31 -9.60 -5.48 -7.84
CA ASP A 31 -8.83 -6.71 -7.61
C ASP A 31 -7.62 -6.82 -8.56
N MET A 32 -7.71 -6.22 -9.75
CA MET A 32 -6.64 -6.25 -10.74
C MET A 32 -5.59 -5.14 -10.54
N LEU A 33 -5.68 -4.35 -9.46
CA LEU A 33 -4.61 -3.47 -8.98
C LEU A 33 -3.50 -4.29 -8.28
N CYS A 34 -3.03 -5.33 -8.95
CA CYS A 34 -2.00 -6.24 -8.45
C CYS A 34 -0.93 -6.48 -9.52
N GLY A 35 0.32 -6.70 -9.08
CA GLY A 35 1.48 -6.80 -9.95
C GLY A 35 2.41 -5.58 -9.90
N ASN A 36 3.19 -5.39 -10.96
CA ASN A 36 3.92 -4.15 -11.26
C ASN A 36 3.07 -3.20 -12.13
N GLN A 37 3.56 -1.99 -12.38
CA GLN A 37 2.84 -0.94 -13.09
C GLN A 37 2.39 -1.39 -14.49
N THR A 38 3.25 -2.08 -15.23
CA THR A 38 2.93 -2.64 -16.56
C THR A 38 1.82 -3.69 -16.50
N GLN A 39 1.87 -4.61 -15.52
CA GLN A 39 0.82 -5.62 -15.33
C GLN A 39 -0.54 -4.96 -15.02
N VAL A 40 -0.53 -3.94 -14.16
CA VAL A 40 -1.74 -3.17 -13.81
C VAL A 40 -2.32 -2.45 -15.03
N LEU A 41 -1.49 -1.77 -15.82
CA LEU A 41 -1.93 -1.13 -17.08
C LEU A 41 -2.47 -2.16 -18.07
N SER A 42 -1.82 -3.31 -18.18
CA SER A 42 -2.28 -4.40 -19.05
C SER A 42 -3.64 -4.92 -18.61
N ASN A 43 -3.85 -5.09 -17.31
CA ASN A 43 -5.15 -5.48 -16.76
C ASN A 43 -6.22 -4.44 -17.07
N LEU A 44 -5.89 -3.15 -16.97
CA LEU A 44 -6.82 -2.04 -17.24
C LEU A 44 -7.28 -2.05 -18.70
N VAL A 45 -6.33 -2.18 -19.63
CA VAL A 45 -6.61 -2.26 -21.07
C VAL A 45 -7.40 -3.54 -21.38
N MET A 46 -7.04 -4.67 -20.78
CA MET A 46 -7.75 -5.93 -20.98
C MET A 46 -9.19 -5.87 -20.45
N GLU A 47 -9.45 -5.23 -19.32
CA GLU A 47 -10.81 -5.05 -18.79
C GLU A 47 -11.73 -4.31 -19.80
N GLU A 48 -11.20 -3.32 -20.52
CA GLU A 48 -11.93 -2.60 -21.58
C GLU A 48 -12.05 -3.41 -22.89
N LEU A 49 -11.01 -4.14 -23.28
CA LEU A 49 -10.97 -4.88 -24.55
C LEU A 49 -11.72 -6.21 -24.50
N LEU A 50 -11.80 -6.87 -23.34
CA LEU A 50 -12.37 -8.22 -23.20
C LEU A 50 -13.81 -8.36 -23.71
N PRO A 51 -14.75 -7.43 -23.43
CA PRO A 51 -16.11 -7.49 -23.98
C PRO A 51 -16.13 -7.45 -25.52
N GLU A 52 -15.37 -6.54 -26.13
CA GLU A 52 -15.25 -6.40 -27.58
C GLU A 52 -14.63 -7.67 -28.19
N LEU A 53 -13.52 -8.15 -27.61
CA LEU A 53 -12.83 -9.37 -28.03
C LEU A 53 -13.72 -10.61 -27.96
N ARG A 54 -14.53 -10.73 -26.89
CA ARG A 54 -15.44 -11.86 -26.69
C ARG A 54 -16.58 -11.84 -27.69
N SER A 55 -17.07 -10.66 -28.05
CA SER A 55 -18.10 -10.50 -29.08
C SER A 55 -17.57 -10.87 -30.47
N ALA A 56 -16.37 -10.41 -30.82
CA ALA A 56 -15.77 -10.64 -32.14
C ALA A 56 -15.30 -12.09 -32.34
N ILE A 57 -14.61 -12.67 -31.34
CA ILE A 57 -13.94 -13.98 -31.48
C ILE A 57 -14.83 -15.11 -30.92
N GLY A 58 -15.62 -14.86 -29.87
CA GLY A 58 -16.40 -15.88 -29.16
C GLY A 58 -17.28 -16.75 -30.06
N PRO A 59 -18.03 -16.19 -31.03
CA PRO A 59 -18.84 -16.94 -32.00
C PRO A 59 -18.01 -17.77 -32.99
N ARG A 60 -16.74 -17.41 -33.22
CA ARG A 60 -15.84 -18.05 -34.21
C ARG A 60 -15.11 -19.27 -33.63
N LEU A 61 -15.12 -19.44 -32.30
CA LEU A 61 -14.46 -20.56 -31.63
C LEU A 61 -15.20 -21.88 -31.92
N LYS A 62 -14.50 -22.83 -32.53
CA LYS A 62 -15.01 -24.16 -32.87
C LYS A 62 -14.68 -25.17 -31.76
N GLY A 63 -15.48 -26.24 -31.68
CA GLY A 63 -15.28 -27.35 -30.74
C GLY A 63 -16.29 -27.38 -29.60
N LYS A 64 -16.14 -28.37 -28.72
CA LYS A 64 -16.96 -28.52 -27.51
C LYS A 64 -16.64 -27.41 -26.51
N ALA A 65 -17.51 -27.19 -25.53
CA ALA A 65 -17.32 -26.17 -24.48
C ALA A 65 -15.89 -26.12 -23.87
N PRO A 66 -15.27 -27.24 -23.43
CA PRO A 66 -13.91 -27.19 -22.88
C PRO A 66 -12.84 -26.84 -23.91
N GLU A 67 -13.00 -27.26 -25.17
CA GLU A 67 -12.08 -26.92 -26.26
C GLU A 67 -12.17 -25.43 -26.59
N ARG A 68 -13.39 -24.89 -26.69
CA ARG A 68 -13.64 -23.46 -26.87
C ARG A 68 -13.06 -22.63 -25.72
N GLN A 69 -13.22 -23.08 -24.47
CA GLN A 69 -12.64 -22.41 -23.31
C GLN A 69 -11.11 -22.42 -23.37
N ARG A 70 -10.49 -23.56 -23.72
CA ARG A 70 -9.03 -23.64 -23.91
C ARG A 70 -8.55 -22.69 -24.99
N THR A 71 -9.19 -22.69 -26.17
CA THR A 71 -8.82 -21.77 -27.26
C THR A 71 -9.02 -20.31 -26.85
N TRP A 72 -10.10 -20.00 -26.12
CA TRP A 72 -10.33 -18.66 -25.58
C TRP A 72 -9.19 -18.22 -24.65
N ILE A 73 -8.78 -19.08 -23.71
CA ILE A 73 -7.66 -18.80 -22.80
C ILE A 73 -6.37 -18.53 -23.60
N GLN A 74 -6.08 -19.31 -24.64
CA GLN A 74 -4.91 -19.09 -25.49
C GLN A 74 -4.96 -17.76 -26.26
N VAL A 75 -6.13 -17.40 -26.79
CA VAL A 75 -6.34 -16.12 -27.46
C VAL A 75 -6.19 -14.97 -26.48
N SER A 76 -6.84 -15.04 -25.30
CA SER A 76 -6.72 -14.02 -24.27
C SER A 76 -5.29 -13.84 -23.76
N ASP A 77 -4.53 -14.92 -23.60
CA ASP A 77 -3.11 -14.87 -23.23
C ASP A 77 -2.25 -14.20 -24.30
N ALA A 78 -2.46 -14.54 -25.58
CA ALA A 78 -1.74 -13.93 -26.69
C ALA A 78 -2.02 -12.42 -26.77
N VAL A 79 -3.29 -12.01 -26.66
CA VAL A 79 -3.67 -10.59 -26.62
C VAL A 79 -3.10 -9.89 -25.39
N TYR A 80 -3.14 -10.54 -24.21
CA TYR A 80 -2.54 -10.00 -22.99
C TYR A 80 -1.05 -9.70 -23.19
N ARG A 81 -0.28 -10.62 -23.79
CA ARG A 81 1.16 -10.41 -24.06
C ARG A 81 1.40 -9.24 -25.01
N MET A 82 0.60 -9.08 -26.05
CA MET A 82 0.68 -7.92 -26.96
C MET A 82 0.38 -6.61 -26.22
N VAL A 83 -0.68 -6.59 -25.41
CA VAL A 83 -1.05 -5.44 -24.58
C VAL A 83 0.06 -5.13 -23.58
N TYR A 84 0.69 -6.14 -23.00
CA TYR A 84 1.78 -5.99 -22.04
C TYR A 84 2.99 -5.29 -22.66
N GLU A 85 3.46 -5.77 -23.81
CA GLU A 85 4.61 -5.17 -24.52
C GLU A 85 4.33 -3.71 -24.90
N LEU A 86 3.12 -3.42 -25.40
CA LEU A 86 2.71 -2.06 -25.74
C LEU A 86 2.59 -1.16 -24.49
N ALA A 87 1.94 -1.64 -23.43
CA ALA A 87 1.79 -0.92 -22.19
C ALA A 87 3.15 -0.62 -21.54
N GLN A 88 4.10 -1.56 -21.63
CA GLN A 88 5.47 -1.37 -21.15
C GLN A 88 6.15 -0.23 -21.88
N ALA A 89 6.18 -0.27 -23.22
CA ALA A 89 6.82 0.75 -24.02
C ALA A 89 6.23 2.15 -23.77
N GLN A 90 4.89 2.25 -23.66
CA GLN A 90 4.22 3.53 -23.39
C GLN A 90 4.45 4.03 -21.97
N TYR A 91 4.46 3.13 -20.99
CA TYR A 91 4.73 3.47 -19.59
C TYR A 91 6.17 3.95 -19.41
N ASP A 92 7.16 3.22 -19.94
CA ASP A 92 8.57 3.58 -19.86
C ASP A 92 8.82 4.95 -20.52
N ALA A 93 8.18 5.21 -21.67
CA ALA A 93 8.25 6.51 -22.33
C ALA A 93 7.61 7.64 -21.50
N ALA A 94 6.50 7.36 -20.80
CA ALA A 94 5.87 8.34 -19.91
C ALA A 94 6.73 8.65 -18.69
N VAL A 95 7.30 7.62 -18.04
CA VAL A 95 8.22 7.76 -16.91
C VAL A 95 9.45 8.57 -17.31
N ALA A 96 10.04 8.30 -18.48
CA ALA A 96 11.18 9.06 -18.99
C ALA A 96 10.87 10.54 -19.18
N ARG A 97 9.68 10.90 -19.68
CA ARG A 97 9.23 12.30 -19.78
C ARG A 97 9.07 12.95 -18.41
N CYS A 98 8.42 12.26 -17.47
CA CYS A 98 8.24 12.77 -16.11
C CYS A 98 9.58 13.01 -15.40
N GLU A 99 10.54 12.08 -15.52
CA GLU A 99 11.88 12.24 -14.94
C GLU A 99 12.68 13.37 -15.60
N GLN A 100 12.42 13.69 -16.88
CA GLN A 100 13.04 14.83 -17.55
C GLN A 100 12.52 16.18 -17.00
N GLU A 101 11.22 16.28 -16.73
CA GLU A 101 10.59 17.52 -16.20
C GLU A 101 10.77 17.68 -14.69
N ARG A 102 11.02 16.57 -13.98
CA ARG A 102 11.09 16.52 -12.52
C ARG A 102 12.02 17.56 -11.89
N PRO A 103 13.28 17.79 -12.33
CA PRO A 103 14.16 18.77 -11.70
C PRO A 103 13.60 20.20 -11.75
N GLN A 104 12.94 20.55 -12.85
CA GLN A 104 12.30 21.86 -13.01
C GLN A 104 11.12 21.99 -12.06
N LEU A 105 10.22 21.00 -12.03
CA LEU A 105 9.06 20.98 -11.13
C LEU A 105 9.49 21.04 -9.66
N GLU A 106 10.51 20.28 -9.27
CA GLU A 106 11.06 20.32 -7.90
C GLU A 106 11.67 21.68 -7.56
N SER A 107 12.31 22.35 -8.53
CA SER A 107 12.83 23.71 -8.32
C SER A 107 11.68 24.69 -8.07
N THR A 108 10.65 24.68 -8.89
CA THR A 108 9.46 25.53 -8.73
C THR A 108 8.77 25.26 -7.40
N ILE A 109 8.56 23.99 -7.02
CA ILE A 109 7.96 23.64 -5.73
C ILE A 109 8.77 24.20 -4.56
N ARG A 110 10.12 24.14 -4.60
CA ARG A 110 10.96 24.68 -3.52
C ARG A 110 10.92 26.20 -3.46
N THR A 111 10.88 26.88 -4.59
CA THR A 111 10.90 28.34 -4.67
C THR A 111 9.54 28.96 -4.31
N ASP A 112 8.45 28.36 -4.81
CA ASP A 112 7.10 28.90 -4.72
C ASP A 112 6.19 28.12 -3.75
N MET A 113 6.79 27.41 -2.78
CA MET A 113 6.08 26.50 -1.87
C MET A 113 4.90 27.17 -1.17
N ASP A 114 5.12 28.35 -0.58
CA ASP A 114 4.09 29.07 0.18
C ASP A 114 2.96 29.58 -0.74
N GLN A 115 3.30 30.00 -1.95
CA GLN A 115 2.35 30.47 -2.96
C GLN A 115 1.49 29.31 -3.47
N ILE A 116 2.09 28.15 -3.73
CA ILE A 116 1.38 26.92 -4.13
C ILE A 116 0.44 26.49 -3.00
N ILE A 117 0.91 26.46 -1.74
CA ILE A 117 0.07 26.12 -0.58
C ILE A 117 -1.09 27.10 -0.44
N THR A 118 -0.83 28.41 -0.54
CA THR A 118 -1.86 29.46 -0.44
C THR A 118 -2.89 29.34 -1.56
N SER A 119 -2.44 29.10 -2.79
CA SER A 119 -3.32 28.88 -3.95
C SER A 119 -4.17 27.62 -3.77
N LYS A 120 -3.57 26.52 -3.31
CA LYS A 120 -4.28 25.26 -3.02
C LYS A 120 -5.32 25.46 -1.92
N GLU A 121 -5.00 26.15 -0.82
CA GLU A 121 -5.96 26.40 0.25
C GLU A 121 -7.09 27.34 -0.20
N HIS A 122 -6.80 28.32 -1.05
CA HIS A 122 -7.84 29.17 -1.64
C HIS A 122 -8.83 28.32 -2.45
N LEU A 123 -8.33 27.46 -3.33
CA LEU A 123 -9.14 26.51 -4.10
C LEU A 123 -9.93 25.58 -3.17
N ALA A 124 -9.25 24.95 -2.21
CA ALA A 124 -9.83 24.03 -1.25
C ALA A 124 -10.97 24.69 -0.46
N SER A 125 -10.80 25.94 -0.02
CA SER A 125 -11.82 26.71 0.69
C SER A 125 -13.09 26.92 -0.15
N LYS A 126 -12.94 27.26 -1.44
CA LYS A 126 -14.07 27.43 -2.37
C LYS A 126 -14.80 26.11 -2.64
N ILE A 127 -14.05 25.03 -2.87
CA ILE A 127 -14.62 23.69 -3.06
C ILE A 127 -15.32 23.22 -1.77
N ARG A 128 -14.68 23.40 -0.61
CA ARG A 128 -15.20 23.03 0.72
C ARG A 128 -16.53 23.73 1.00
N ALA A 129 -16.65 25.03 0.74
CA ALA A 129 -17.90 25.77 0.90
C ALA A 129 -19.06 25.17 0.07
N PHE A 130 -18.77 24.62 -1.11
CA PHE A 130 -19.77 24.03 -1.99
C PHE A 130 -20.08 22.56 -1.66
N VAL A 131 -19.05 21.76 -1.35
CA VAL A 131 -19.12 20.29 -1.25
C VAL A 131 -19.44 19.83 0.16
N LEU A 132 -18.83 20.45 1.18
CA LEU A 132 -18.86 19.95 2.56
C LEU A 132 -20.28 19.77 3.12
N PRO A 133 -21.23 20.72 2.93
CA PRO A 133 -22.60 20.52 3.44
C PRO A 133 -23.29 19.29 2.86
N LYS A 134 -22.98 18.92 1.61
CA LYS A 134 -23.54 17.74 0.93
C LYS A 134 -22.84 16.47 1.40
N ALA A 135 -21.51 16.53 1.53
CA ALA A 135 -20.68 15.42 2.01
C ALA A 135 -21.04 15.05 3.45
N GLU A 136 -21.17 16.00 4.37
CA GLU A 136 -21.51 15.76 5.78
C GLU A 136 -22.87 15.08 5.95
N VAL A 137 -23.88 15.49 5.17
CA VAL A 137 -25.20 14.82 5.17
C VAL A 137 -25.07 13.38 4.68
N CYS A 138 -24.29 13.16 3.62
CA CYS A 138 -24.05 11.82 3.08
C CYS A 138 -23.30 10.93 4.09
N VAL A 139 -22.23 11.45 4.72
CA VAL A 139 -21.45 10.75 5.75
C VAL A 139 -22.34 10.36 6.92
N ARG A 140 -23.05 11.32 7.52
CA ARG A 140 -23.91 11.07 8.68
C ARG A 140 -25.00 10.03 8.42
N ASN A 141 -25.61 10.06 7.24
CA ASN A 141 -26.75 9.20 6.94
C ASN A 141 -26.36 7.82 6.37
N HIS A 142 -25.24 7.74 5.65
CA HIS A 142 -24.89 6.56 4.85
C HIS A 142 -23.55 5.93 5.17
N VAL A 143 -22.66 6.62 5.88
CA VAL A 143 -21.33 6.10 6.22
C VAL A 143 -21.19 5.87 7.71
N GLN A 144 -21.38 6.91 8.53
CA GLN A 144 -21.19 6.91 9.98
C GLN A 144 -21.88 5.72 10.69
N PRO A 145 -23.13 5.31 10.36
CA PRO A 145 -23.79 4.17 11.02
C PRO A 145 -23.09 2.82 10.80
N TYR A 146 -22.24 2.70 9.78
CA TYR A 146 -21.61 1.45 9.38
C TYR A 146 -20.12 1.37 9.69
N ILE A 147 -19.47 2.49 10.06
CA ILE A 147 -18.03 2.54 10.33
C ILE A 147 -17.63 1.47 11.36
N SER A 148 -18.32 1.40 12.50
CA SER A 148 -18.00 0.43 13.56
C SER A 148 -18.17 -1.02 13.11
N SER A 149 -19.18 -1.31 12.28
CA SER A 149 -19.43 -2.66 11.76
C SER A 149 -18.37 -3.08 10.73
N ILE A 150 -17.99 -2.18 9.81
CA ILE A 150 -16.89 -2.41 8.85
C ILE A 150 -15.58 -2.63 9.62
N LEU A 151 -15.31 -1.76 10.60
CA LEU A 151 -14.10 -1.83 11.41
C LEU A 151 -14.01 -3.15 12.17
N GLU A 152 -15.08 -3.61 12.83
CA GLU A 152 -15.06 -4.88 13.56
C GLU A 152 -14.85 -6.10 12.64
N ALA A 153 -15.45 -6.08 11.45
CA ALA A 153 -15.27 -7.12 10.44
C ALA A 153 -13.81 -7.19 9.92
N LEU A 154 -13.13 -6.04 9.81
CA LEU A 154 -11.70 -5.97 9.48
C LEU A 154 -10.81 -6.37 10.67
N MET A 155 -11.10 -5.86 11.87
CA MET A 155 -10.26 -6.05 13.05
C MET A 155 -10.15 -7.50 13.48
N THR A 156 -11.25 -8.25 13.43
CA THR A 156 -11.31 -9.64 13.93
C THR A 156 -10.30 -10.57 13.26
N PRO A 157 -10.38 -10.83 11.93
CA PRO A 157 -9.44 -11.71 11.26
C PRO A 157 -8.02 -11.14 11.23
N THR A 158 -7.87 -9.82 11.08
CA THR A 158 -6.56 -9.17 11.05
C THR A 158 -5.83 -9.37 12.38
N SER A 159 -6.50 -9.10 13.51
CA SER A 159 -5.86 -9.20 14.83
C SER A 159 -5.56 -10.65 15.19
N GLN A 160 -6.40 -11.61 14.77
CA GLN A 160 -6.10 -13.05 14.90
C GLN A 160 -4.87 -13.44 14.09
N GLY A 161 -4.71 -12.96 12.86
CA GLY A 161 -3.53 -13.27 12.04
C GLY A 161 -2.24 -12.71 12.63
N PHE A 162 -2.26 -11.49 13.16
CA PHE A 162 -1.08 -10.93 13.86
C PHE A 162 -0.77 -11.64 15.19
N ALA A 163 -1.80 -12.10 15.92
CA ALA A 163 -1.59 -12.94 17.09
C ALA A 163 -0.96 -14.28 16.70
N GLU A 164 -1.40 -14.90 15.61
CA GLU A 164 -0.80 -16.13 15.10
C GLU A 164 0.67 -15.92 14.68
N VAL A 165 1.01 -14.80 14.02
CA VAL A 165 2.41 -14.43 13.72
C VAL A 165 3.26 -14.40 14.99
N ARG A 166 2.75 -13.75 16.03
CA ARG A 166 3.42 -13.67 17.34
C ARG A 166 3.69 -15.05 17.94
N GLU A 167 2.69 -15.93 17.90
CA GLU A 167 2.78 -17.29 18.45
C GLU A 167 3.72 -18.18 17.63
N VAL A 168 3.68 -18.10 16.29
CA VAL A 168 4.63 -18.80 15.42
C VAL A 168 6.06 -18.36 15.72
N PHE A 169 6.31 -17.04 15.79
CA PHE A 169 7.63 -16.52 16.14
C PHE A 169 8.10 -17.00 17.52
N PHE A 170 7.24 -16.88 18.54
CA PHE A 170 7.55 -17.34 19.90
C PHE A 170 7.91 -18.83 19.94
N LYS A 171 7.12 -19.67 19.27
CA LYS A 171 7.34 -21.11 19.22
C LYS A 171 8.67 -21.44 18.55
N GLU A 172 8.96 -20.85 17.40
CA GLU A 172 10.18 -21.13 16.63
C GLU A 172 11.45 -20.73 17.38
N VAL A 173 11.45 -19.57 18.04
CA VAL A 173 12.57 -19.15 18.89
C VAL A 173 12.71 -20.02 20.13
N THR A 174 11.58 -20.46 20.72
CA THR A 174 11.60 -21.34 21.89
C THR A 174 12.13 -22.72 21.54
N ASP A 175 11.68 -23.30 20.42
CA ASP A 175 12.16 -24.59 19.91
C ASP A 175 13.65 -24.51 19.58
N MET A 176 14.11 -23.43 18.95
CA MET A 176 15.54 -23.16 18.76
C MET A 176 16.30 -23.13 20.09
N ASN A 177 15.81 -22.39 21.08
CA ASN A 177 16.47 -22.28 22.38
C ASN A 177 16.61 -23.66 23.07
N MET A 178 15.57 -24.49 23.01
CA MET A 178 15.60 -25.85 23.55
C MET A 178 16.62 -26.72 22.82
N ASN A 179 16.69 -26.64 21.50
CA ASN A 179 17.65 -27.40 20.72
C ASN A 179 19.11 -26.98 20.98
N VAL A 180 19.36 -25.67 21.10
CA VAL A 180 20.69 -25.14 21.46
C VAL A 180 21.16 -25.68 22.81
N VAL A 181 20.25 -25.78 23.79
CA VAL A 181 20.53 -26.38 25.11
C VAL A 181 20.82 -27.87 25.02
N ASN A 182 20.02 -28.61 24.25
CA ASN A 182 20.08 -30.08 24.19
C ASN A 182 21.22 -30.62 23.32
N GLU A 183 21.64 -29.90 22.29
CA GLU A 183 22.33 -30.54 21.16
C GLU A 183 23.68 -29.93 20.75
N GLY A 184 24.22 -28.90 21.43
CA GLY A 184 25.62 -28.55 21.22
C GLY A 184 26.09 -27.15 21.64
N GLY A 185 25.22 -26.17 21.85
CA GLY A 185 25.61 -24.78 22.08
C GLY A 185 25.77 -23.99 20.76
N LEU A 186 26.83 -23.17 20.66
CA LEU A 186 26.96 -22.12 19.64
C LEU A 186 26.99 -22.62 18.18
N GLU A 187 27.59 -23.79 17.91
CA GLU A 187 27.69 -24.33 16.54
C GLU A 187 26.33 -24.63 15.91
N ARG A 188 25.35 -25.11 16.71
CA ARG A 188 23.99 -25.33 16.21
C ARG A 188 23.17 -24.04 16.10
N LEU A 189 23.55 -22.99 16.84
CA LEU A 189 22.86 -21.71 16.79
C LEU A 189 22.91 -21.13 15.37
N VAL A 190 24.05 -21.23 14.69
CA VAL A 190 24.25 -20.79 13.31
C VAL A 190 23.23 -21.42 12.37
N GLU A 191 23.11 -22.75 12.39
CA GLU A 191 22.18 -23.50 11.54
C GLU A 191 20.70 -23.12 11.82
N TYR A 192 20.36 -22.93 13.09
CA TYR A 192 19.00 -22.51 13.45
C TYR A 192 18.71 -21.06 13.07
N MET A 193 19.68 -20.16 13.20
CA MET A 193 19.51 -18.76 12.78
C MET A 193 19.33 -18.64 11.28
N GLU A 194 20.05 -19.43 10.48
CA GLU A 194 19.84 -19.50 9.03
C GLU A 194 18.40 -19.91 8.70
N LYS A 195 17.88 -20.97 9.36
CA LYS A 195 16.49 -21.41 9.20
C LYS A 195 15.48 -20.35 9.67
N LEU A 196 15.75 -19.70 10.80
CA LEU A 196 14.88 -18.69 11.40
C LEU A 196 14.81 -17.43 10.53
N SER A 197 15.92 -17.04 9.88
CA SER A 197 16.01 -15.88 8.97
C SER A 197 15.04 -15.97 7.80
N HIS A 198 14.59 -17.18 7.45
CA HIS A 198 13.63 -17.44 6.38
C HIS A 198 12.20 -17.66 6.86
N LEU A 199 11.92 -17.54 8.17
CA LEU A 199 10.62 -17.86 8.75
C LEU A 199 9.46 -17.07 8.11
N ALA A 200 9.67 -15.77 7.83
CA ALA A 200 8.67 -14.92 7.17
C ALA A 200 8.25 -15.41 5.78
N PHE A 201 9.09 -16.20 5.10
CA PHE A 201 8.83 -16.72 3.77
C PHE A 201 8.54 -18.23 3.77
N HIS A 202 8.48 -18.85 4.95
CA HIS A 202 8.28 -20.28 5.07
C HIS A 202 6.84 -20.66 4.66
N PRO A 203 6.65 -21.50 3.62
CA PRO A 203 5.35 -21.74 3.00
C PRO A 203 4.34 -22.43 3.93
N VAL A 204 4.81 -23.28 4.85
CA VAL A 204 3.93 -23.99 5.81
C VAL A 204 3.71 -23.18 7.10
N LYS A 205 4.77 -22.69 7.75
CA LYS A 205 4.67 -22.00 9.05
C LYS A 205 3.88 -20.69 9.01
N MET A 206 3.99 -19.94 7.92
CA MET A 206 3.23 -18.69 7.77
C MET A 206 1.77 -18.90 7.34
N GLN A 207 1.43 -20.09 6.85
CA GLN A 207 0.10 -20.35 6.29
C GLN A 207 -1.01 -20.19 7.34
N SER A 208 -0.80 -20.66 8.57
CA SER A 208 -1.80 -20.50 9.65
C SER A 208 -2.10 -19.03 9.97
N CYS A 209 -1.12 -18.13 9.77
CA CYS A 209 -1.29 -16.69 9.92
C CYS A 209 -2.20 -16.14 8.82
N TYR A 210 -1.94 -16.55 7.57
CA TYR A 210 -2.65 -16.05 6.40
C TYR A 210 -4.10 -16.52 6.31
N GLU A 211 -4.39 -17.76 6.70
CA GLU A 211 -5.73 -18.35 6.68
C GLU A 211 -6.72 -17.64 7.62
N LYS A 212 -6.24 -16.90 8.64
CA LYS A 212 -7.12 -16.08 9.48
C LYS A 212 -7.88 -15.04 8.65
N MET A 213 -7.26 -14.52 7.57
CA MET A 213 -7.90 -13.56 6.68
C MET A 213 -9.02 -14.15 5.83
N ASP A 214 -9.15 -15.48 5.73
CA ASP A 214 -10.25 -16.08 4.97
C ASP A 214 -11.61 -15.84 5.61
N GLN A 215 -11.62 -15.59 6.92
CA GLN A 215 -12.80 -15.21 7.70
C GLN A 215 -13.25 -13.76 7.42
N LEU A 216 -12.46 -12.95 6.72
CA LEU A 216 -12.85 -11.58 6.38
C LEU A 216 -14.03 -11.59 5.42
N LYS A 217 -15.17 -11.15 5.95
CA LYS A 217 -16.40 -10.96 5.20
C LYS A 217 -16.99 -9.59 5.50
N LEU A 218 -17.31 -8.85 4.45
CA LEU A 218 -18.04 -7.59 4.53
C LEU A 218 -19.51 -7.80 4.10
N GLU A 219 -20.15 -8.84 4.68
CA GLU A 219 -21.52 -9.25 4.33
C GLU A 219 -22.51 -8.07 4.50
N GLY A 220 -23.36 -7.86 3.49
CA GLY A 220 -24.32 -6.74 3.43
C GLY A 220 -23.70 -5.36 3.17
N LEU A 221 -22.41 -5.17 3.46
CA LEU A 221 -21.68 -3.91 3.23
C LEU A 221 -21.15 -3.81 1.81
N GLN A 222 -20.78 -4.93 1.17
CA GLN A 222 -20.32 -4.94 -0.23
C GLN A 222 -21.33 -4.33 -1.20
N GLN A 223 -22.61 -4.70 -1.09
CA GLN A 223 -23.66 -4.12 -1.93
C GLN A 223 -23.92 -2.64 -1.62
N ARG A 224 -23.74 -2.22 -0.37
CA ARG A 224 -24.02 -0.85 0.07
C ARG A 224 -22.93 0.13 -0.35
N PHE A 225 -21.67 -0.29 -0.23
CA PHE A 225 -20.48 0.50 -0.54
C PHE A 225 -19.88 0.18 -1.91
N ASP A 226 -20.53 -0.69 -2.71
CA ASP A 226 -20.06 -1.13 -4.02
C ASP A 226 -18.63 -1.74 -3.97
N VAL A 227 -18.36 -2.47 -2.89
CA VAL A 227 -17.07 -3.17 -2.72
C VAL A 227 -17.15 -4.48 -3.49
N SER A 228 -16.49 -4.50 -4.64
CA SER A 228 -16.39 -5.64 -5.56
C SER A 228 -15.86 -6.91 -4.89
N SER A 229 -14.90 -6.79 -3.98
CA SER A 229 -14.23 -7.95 -3.35
C SER A 229 -13.47 -7.55 -2.09
N THR A 230 -13.29 -8.49 -1.16
CA THR A 230 -12.43 -8.30 0.03
C THR A 230 -10.98 -8.69 -0.22
N SER A 231 -10.64 -9.15 -1.44
CA SER A 231 -9.34 -9.74 -1.76
C SER A 231 -8.18 -8.77 -1.48
N VAL A 232 -8.33 -7.49 -1.85
CA VAL A 232 -7.32 -6.45 -1.64
C VAL A 232 -6.96 -6.33 -0.17
N PHE A 233 -7.96 -6.31 0.73
CA PHE A 233 -7.73 -6.21 2.17
C PHE A 233 -7.08 -7.48 2.74
N LYS A 234 -7.48 -8.66 2.25
CA LYS A 234 -6.84 -9.93 2.64
C LYS A 234 -5.36 -9.93 2.26
N GLN A 235 -5.05 -9.62 1.02
CA GLN A 235 -3.67 -9.59 0.50
C GLN A 235 -2.81 -8.58 1.25
N ARG A 236 -3.30 -7.34 1.46
CA ARG A 236 -2.56 -6.30 2.20
C ARG A 236 -2.30 -6.71 3.65
N ALA A 237 -3.29 -7.26 4.34
CA ALA A 237 -3.10 -7.75 5.71
C ALA A 237 -2.06 -8.88 5.79
N GLN A 238 -2.08 -9.83 4.84
CA GLN A 238 -1.10 -10.92 4.76
C GLN A 238 0.32 -10.41 4.48
N ILE A 239 0.45 -9.37 3.63
CA ILE A 239 1.74 -8.70 3.39
C ILE A 239 2.27 -8.08 4.68
N HIS A 240 1.43 -7.35 5.43
CA HIS A 240 1.84 -6.78 6.71
C HIS A 240 2.19 -7.84 7.76
N MET A 241 1.46 -8.96 7.83
CA MET A 241 1.81 -10.09 8.69
C MET A 241 3.21 -10.64 8.36
N ARG A 242 3.51 -10.77 7.06
CA ARG A 242 4.84 -11.21 6.60
C ARG A 242 5.93 -10.22 6.98
N GLN A 243 5.71 -8.93 6.72
CA GLN A 243 6.66 -7.87 7.06
C GLN A 243 6.97 -7.87 8.56
N GLN A 244 5.94 -7.97 9.41
CA GLN A 244 6.12 -7.98 10.87
C GLN A 244 6.81 -9.25 11.39
N MET A 245 6.63 -10.40 10.72
CA MET A 245 7.44 -11.59 11.01
C MET A 245 8.92 -11.36 10.66
N ASP A 246 9.18 -10.80 9.48
CA ASP A 246 10.54 -10.50 9.00
C ASP A 246 11.25 -9.50 9.92
N ASP A 247 10.54 -8.42 10.32
CA ASP A 247 11.01 -7.43 11.27
C ASP A 247 11.34 -8.05 12.65
N ALA A 248 10.50 -8.96 13.14
CA ALA A 248 10.70 -9.63 14.42
C ALA A 248 11.93 -10.54 14.40
N VAL A 249 12.07 -11.34 13.35
CA VAL A 249 13.22 -12.22 13.12
C VAL A 249 14.50 -11.41 13.00
N HIS A 250 14.49 -10.35 12.19
CA HIS A 250 15.66 -9.49 12.00
C HIS A 250 16.06 -8.78 13.30
N THR A 251 15.09 -8.26 14.05
CA THR A 251 15.35 -7.63 15.36
C THR A 251 15.95 -8.63 16.33
N PHE A 252 15.40 -9.85 16.38
CA PHE A 252 15.90 -10.91 17.24
C PHE A 252 17.33 -11.32 16.87
N GLU A 253 17.59 -11.57 15.59
CA GLU A 253 18.91 -11.91 15.05
C GLU A 253 19.95 -10.86 15.42
N THR A 254 19.61 -9.58 15.21
CA THR A 254 20.51 -8.47 15.49
C THR A 254 20.82 -8.33 16.97
N LEU A 255 19.79 -8.40 17.84
CA LEU A 255 19.98 -8.33 19.29
C LEU A 255 20.74 -9.53 19.84
N LEU A 256 20.50 -10.72 19.29
CA LEU A 256 21.23 -11.92 19.68
C LEU A 256 22.70 -11.80 19.30
N HIS A 257 23.00 -11.43 18.05
CA HIS A 257 24.36 -11.23 17.59
C HIS A 257 25.15 -10.23 18.45
N GLN A 258 24.54 -9.12 18.85
CA GLN A 258 25.15 -8.14 19.76
C GLN A 258 25.44 -8.68 21.17
N GLU A 259 24.62 -9.61 21.67
CA GLU A 259 24.80 -10.20 22.99
C GLU A 259 25.80 -11.37 22.95
N LEU A 260 25.93 -12.09 21.83
CA LEU A 260 26.86 -13.23 21.71
C LEU A 260 28.31 -12.86 22.04
N GLY A 261 28.77 -11.66 21.67
CA GLY A 261 30.12 -11.18 21.98
C GLY A 261 30.41 -10.95 23.47
N LYS A 262 29.39 -11.06 24.35
CA LYS A 262 29.48 -10.77 25.79
C LYS A 262 29.31 -11.99 26.69
N LEU A 263 28.98 -13.17 26.15
CA LEU A 263 28.59 -14.34 26.94
C LEU A 263 29.79 -15.21 27.36
N GLN A 264 29.76 -15.77 28.57
CA GLN A 264 30.78 -16.66 29.12
C GLN A 264 30.24 -18.06 29.49
N GLY A 265 29.19 -18.55 28.82
CA GLY A 265 28.72 -19.94 28.98
C GLY A 265 27.36 -20.28 28.36
N LYS A 266 27.01 -21.59 28.36
CA LYS A 266 25.75 -22.12 27.77
C LYS A 266 24.48 -21.70 28.53
N ASP A 267 24.52 -21.69 29.87
CA ASP A 267 23.37 -21.25 30.69
C ASP A 267 23.09 -19.74 30.54
N GLU A 268 24.13 -18.95 30.28
CA GLU A 268 23.99 -17.53 29.97
C GLU A 268 23.36 -17.31 28.59
N LEU A 269 23.69 -18.16 27.61
CA LEU A 269 23.10 -18.11 26.27
C LEU A 269 21.59 -18.37 26.29
N CYS A 270 21.13 -19.42 26.98
CA CYS A 270 19.70 -19.73 27.08
C CYS A 270 18.90 -18.59 27.72
N LYS A 271 19.41 -18.03 28.84
CA LYS A 271 18.79 -16.88 29.51
C LYS A 271 18.79 -15.63 28.64
N SER A 272 19.85 -15.41 27.87
CA SER A 272 19.95 -14.27 26.96
C SER A 272 18.99 -14.40 25.78
N ILE A 273 18.87 -15.57 25.15
CA ILE A 273 17.89 -15.84 24.09
C ILE A 273 16.47 -15.57 24.60
N GLN A 274 16.12 -16.09 25.78
CA GLN A 274 14.79 -15.86 26.36
C GLN A 274 14.54 -14.36 26.65
N ARG A 275 15.53 -13.67 27.22
CA ARG A 275 15.43 -12.22 27.48
C ARG A 275 15.26 -11.41 26.19
N ILE A 276 16.00 -11.75 25.14
CA ILE A 276 15.88 -11.10 23.83
C ILE A 276 14.51 -11.39 23.22
N LEU A 277 14.04 -12.64 23.28
CA LEU A 277 12.70 -13.01 22.82
C LEU A 277 11.62 -12.17 23.51
N GLU A 278 11.65 -12.05 24.83
CA GLU A 278 10.70 -11.20 25.58
C GLU A 278 10.76 -9.72 25.17
N ARG A 279 11.96 -9.20 24.86
CA ARG A 279 12.14 -7.83 24.35
C ARG A 279 11.54 -7.68 22.95
N VAL A 280 11.81 -8.62 22.05
CA VAL A 280 11.29 -8.61 20.68
C VAL A 280 9.77 -8.73 20.67
N LEU A 281 9.18 -9.59 21.51
CA LEU A 281 7.73 -9.71 21.62
C LEU A 281 7.07 -8.40 22.08
N LYS A 282 7.67 -7.70 23.05
CA LYS A 282 7.18 -6.37 23.47
C LYS A 282 7.21 -5.36 22.33
N LYS A 283 8.29 -5.33 21.54
CA LYS A 283 8.40 -4.47 20.35
C LYS A 283 7.37 -4.85 19.29
N PHE A 284 7.27 -6.14 18.99
CA PHE A 284 6.30 -6.70 18.04
C PHE A 284 4.87 -6.29 18.41
N ASP A 285 4.48 -6.44 19.68
CA ASP A 285 3.13 -6.09 20.12
C ASP A 285 2.85 -4.60 19.83
N TYR A 286 3.80 -3.71 20.09
CA TYR A 286 3.68 -2.26 19.82
C TYR A 286 3.58 -1.97 18.32
N ASP A 287 4.52 -2.48 17.53
CA ASP A 287 4.58 -2.25 16.07
C ASP A 287 3.33 -2.83 15.38
N SER A 288 2.94 -4.05 15.76
CA SER A 288 1.73 -4.73 15.29
C SER A 288 0.48 -3.86 15.52
N SER A 289 0.36 -3.23 16.69
CA SER A 289 -0.75 -2.32 16.94
C SER A 289 -0.71 -1.09 16.04
N THR A 290 0.46 -0.51 15.80
CA THR A 290 0.62 0.67 14.95
C THR A 290 0.28 0.36 13.50
N VAL A 291 0.83 -0.73 12.96
CA VAL A 291 0.56 -1.22 11.61
C VAL A 291 -0.93 -1.52 11.43
N ARG A 292 -1.55 -2.23 12.37
CA ARG A 292 -2.99 -2.54 12.28
C ARG A 292 -3.87 -1.30 12.34
N LYS A 293 -3.58 -0.32 13.21
CA LYS A 293 -4.33 0.96 13.25
C LYS A 293 -4.25 1.69 11.92
N LYS A 294 -3.06 1.77 11.31
CA LYS A 294 -2.86 2.37 9.98
C LYS A 294 -3.67 1.62 8.92
N PHE A 295 -3.54 0.30 8.87
CA PHE A 295 -4.29 -0.56 7.95
C PHE A 295 -5.82 -0.37 8.07
N PHE A 296 -6.37 -0.31 9.29
CA PHE A 296 -7.81 -0.10 9.48
C PHE A 296 -8.29 1.27 9.00
N ARG A 297 -7.52 2.33 9.26
CA ARG A 297 -7.83 3.69 8.75
C ARG A 297 -7.84 3.70 7.22
N GLU A 298 -6.81 3.15 6.61
CA GLU A 298 -6.70 3.08 5.15
C GLU A 298 -7.81 2.22 4.52
N ALA A 299 -8.11 1.06 5.10
CA ALA A 299 -9.17 0.19 4.60
C ALA A 299 -10.55 0.86 4.69
N LEU A 300 -10.85 1.54 5.80
CA LEU A 300 -12.09 2.31 5.94
C LEU A 300 -12.17 3.44 4.91
N LEU A 301 -11.08 4.15 4.64
CA LEU A 301 -11.03 5.16 3.58
C LEU A 301 -11.24 4.55 2.19
N GLN A 302 -10.56 3.45 1.86
CA GLN A 302 -10.69 2.75 0.57
C GLN A 302 -12.11 2.21 0.33
N ILE A 303 -12.87 1.90 1.39
CA ILE A 303 -14.28 1.50 1.30
C ILE A 303 -15.20 2.71 1.17
N THR A 304 -14.98 3.76 1.96
CA THR A 304 -15.94 4.86 2.13
C THR A 304 -15.78 5.98 1.10
N ILE A 305 -14.56 6.33 0.72
CA ILE A 305 -14.29 7.43 -0.22
C ILE A 305 -14.90 7.17 -1.59
N PRO A 306 -14.71 6.01 -2.25
CA PRO A 306 -15.29 5.79 -3.57
C PRO A 306 -16.83 5.84 -3.55
N PHE A 307 -17.44 5.34 -2.47
CA PHE A 307 -18.88 5.44 -2.25
C PHE A 307 -19.34 6.91 -2.15
N LEU A 308 -18.65 7.73 -1.35
CA LEU A 308 -18.95 9.16 -1.21
C LEU A 308 -18.79 9.90 -2.54
N LEU A 309 -17.69 9.67 -3.26
CA LEU A 309 -17.45 10.28 -4.57
C LEU A 309 -18.54 9.91 -5.57
N LYS A 310 -18.95 8.62 -5.62
CA LYS A 310 -20.05 8.16 -6.47
C LYS A 310 -21.38 8.82 -6.11
N LYS A 311 -21.68 8.97 -4.80
CA LYS A 311 -22.93 9.60 -4.33
C LYS A 311 -22.96 11.11 -4.58
N LEU A 312 -21.81 11.77 -4.51
CA LEU A 312 -21.69 13.22 -4.71
C LEU A 312 -21.53 13.60 -6.19
N ALA A 313 -21.07 12.68 -7.05
CA ALA A 313 -20.81 12.94 -8.47
C ALA A 313 -21.97 13.64 -9.21
N PRO A 314 -23.26 13.23 -9.07
CA PRO A 314 -24.36 13.89 -9.78
C PRO A 314 -24.54 15.37 -9.45
N THR A 315 -24.14 15.80 -8.25
CA THR A 315 -24.29 17.19 -7.79
C THR A 315 -23.00 17.98 -7.87
N CYS A 316 -21.85 17.31 -7.81
CA CYS A 316 -20.54 17.97 -7.75
C CYS A 316 -19.82 18.00 -9.09
N LYS A 317 -19.83 16.90 -9.86
CA LYS A 317 -18.91 16.71 -11.01
C LYS A 317 -19.06 17.79 -12.09
N GLY A 318 -20.30 18.16 -12.45
CA GLY A 318 -20.57 19.21 -13.44
C GLY A 318 -20.17 20.62 -12.97
N GLU A 319 -20.09 20.84 -11.67
CA GLU A 319 -19.76 22.13 -11.06
C GLU A 319 -18.25 22.27 -10.78
N LEU A 320 -17.46 21.20 -10.92
CA LEU A 320 -16.02 21.26 -10.62
C LEU A 320 -15.26 22.14 -11.62
N ALA A 321 -15.63 22.09 -12.91
CA ALA A 321 -14.94 22.83 -13.97
C ALA A 321 -14.84 24.35 -13.71
N ARG A 322 -15.82 24.95 -13.03
CA ARG A 322 -15.81 26.39 -12.71
C ARG A 322 -14.70 26.79 -11.72
N PHE A 323 -14.16 25.83 -10.97
CA PHE A 323 -13.09 26.10 -10.02
C PHE A 323 -11.71 26.07 -10.69
N GLN A 324 -11.62 25.63 -11.95
CA GLN A 324 -10.36 25.63 -12.71
C GLN A 324 -9.82 27.05 -12.89
N GLU A 325 -10.70 28.04 -13.06
CA GLU A 325 -10.35 29.46 -13.21
C GLU A 325 -9.66 30.05 -11.96
N LEU A 326 -9.72 29.35 -10.82
CA LEU A 326 -9.07 29.78 -9.57
C LEU A 326 -7.60 29.33 -9.47
N ILE A 327 -7.14 28.49 -10.40
CA ILE A 327 -5.78 27.95 -10.42
C ILE A 327 -4.94 28.83 -11.34
N PHE A 328 -3.84 29.36 -10.81
CA PHE A 328 -2.85 30.06 -11.62
C PHE A 328 -2.22 29.08 -12.62
N GLU A 329 -2.01 29.52 -13.87
CA GLU A 329 -1.48 28.66 -14.94
C GLU A 329 -0.13 28.03 -14.56
N ASP A 330 0.74 28.81 -13.92
CA ASP A 330 2.05 28.37 -13.43
C ASP A 330 1.96 27.24 -12.39
N PHE A 331 0.81 27.07 -11.73
CA PHE A 331 0.58 26.05 -10.70
C PHE A 331 -0.34 24.90 -11.13
N ALA A 332 -0.81 24.89 -12.39
CA ALA A 332 -1.71 23.86 -12.90
C ALA A 332 -1.10 22.44 -12.87
N SER A 333 0.24 22.34 -12.90
CA SER A 333 0.96 21.06 -12.76
C SER A 333 0.99 20.52 -11.33
N PHE A 334 0.69 21.34 -10.33
CA PHE A 334 0.77 20.98 -8.90
C PHE A 334 -0.60 20.89 -8.23
N ILE A 335 -1.58 21.63 -8.76
CA ILE A 335 -2.92 21.76 -8.18
C ILE A 335 -3.94 21.31 -9.21
N LEU A 336 -4.69 20.27 -8.87
CA LEU A 336 -5.82 19.78 -9.67
C LEU A 336 -7.12 19.96 -8.89
N VAL A 337 -8.18 20.38 -9.58
CA VAL A 337 -9.51 20.57 -8.97
C VAL A 337 -10.04 19.24 -8.45
N GLU A 338 -9.91 18.16 -9.23
CA GLU A 338 -10.35 16.81 -8.88
C GLU A 338 -9.65 16.31 -7.61
N ASN A 339 -8.33 16.45 -7.53
CA ASN A 339 -7.57 16.03 -6.35
C ASN A 339 -7.99 16.82 -5.11
N THR A 340 -8.12 18.16 -5.25
CA THR A 340 -8.54 19.03 -4.14
C THR A 340 -9.97 18.70 -3.70
N TYR A 341 -10.87 18.37 -4.63
CA TYR A 341 -12.21 17.89 -4.34
C TYR A 341 -12.21 16.58 -3.54
N GLU A 342 -11.41 15.59 -3.96
CA GLU A 342 -11.29 14.33 -3.23
C GLU A 342 -10.69 14.51 -1.84
N GLU A 343 -9.69 15.39 -1.68
CA GLU A 343 -9.15 15.76 -0.38
C GLU A 343 -10.24 16.32 0.55
N VAL A 344 -11.08 17.24 0.04
CA VAL A 344 -12.22 17.79 0.81
C VAL A 344 -13.21 16.69 1.20
N VAL A 345 -13.54 15.77 0.29
CA VAL A 345 -14.42 14.62 0.60
C VAL A 345 -13.78 13.71 1.64
N LEU A 346 -12.48 13.46 1.54
CA LEU A 346 -11.72 12.67 2.50
C LEU A 346 -11.74 13.27 3.90
N GLN A 347 -11.53 14.59 4.01
CA GLN A 347 -11.60 15.29 5.30
C GLN A 347 -12.99 15.18 5.96
N SER A 348 -14.07 15.07 5.16
CA SER A 348 -15.44 14.98 5.70
C SER A 348 -15.72 13.70 6.51
N VAL A 349 -14.96 12.62 6.29
CA VAL A 349 -15.14 11.33 6.99
C VAL A 349 -13.94 10.97 7.89
N MET A 350 -12.80 11.62 7.70
CA MET A 350 -11.55 11.30 8.41
C MET A 350 -11.74 11.35 9.94
N LYS A 351 -12.44 12.37 10.46
CA LYS A 351 -12.69 12.51 11.90
C LYS A 351 -13.42 11.31 12.48
N ASP A 352 -14.49 10.85 11.82
CA ASP A 352 -15.29 9.71 12.30
C ASP A 352 -14.51 8.40 12.26
N ILE A 353 -13.70 8.20 11.21
CA ILE A 353 -12.82 7.02 11.08
C ILE A 353 -11.75 7.02 12.17
N MET A 354 -11.06 8.14 12.37
CA MET A 354 -10.02 8.25 13.41
C MET A 354 -10.61 8.01 14.79
N GLN A 355 -11.78 8.57 15.07
CA GLN A 355 -12.49 8.39 16.33
C GLN A 355 -12.89 6.92 16.55
N ALA A 356 -13.45 6.25 15.54
CA ALA A 356 -13.82 4.84 15.64
C ALA A 356 -12.62 3.92 15.92
N VAL A 357 -11.50 4.14 15.24
CA VAL A 357 -10.26 3.38 15.47
C VAL A 357 -9.68 3.65 16.87
N LYS A 358 -9.74 4.91 17.33
CA LYS A 358 -9.32 5.31 18.69
C LYS A 358 -10.18 4.64 19.76
N GLU A 359 -11.50 4.62 19.59
CA GLU A 359 -12.43 3.97 20.51
C GLU A 359 -12.22 2.45 20.56
N ALA A 360 -11.98 1.81 19.41
CA ALA A 360 -11.63 0.39 19.36
C ALA A 360 -10.34 0.08 20.13
N ALA A 361 -9.33 0.94 20.05
CA ALA A 361 -8.10 0.80 20.83
C ALA A 361 -8.33 0.96 22.34
N VAL A 362 -9.28 1.80 22.76
CA VAL A 362 -9.65 1.97 24.17
C VAL A 362 -10.28 0.70 24.75
N GLN A 363 -11.04 -0.06 23.94
CA GLN A 363 -11.77 -1.26 24.34
C GLN A 363 -10.87 -2.49 24.56
N ARG A 364 -9.61 -2.46 24.10
CA ARG A 364 -8.61 -3.55 24.22
C ARG A 364 -9.02 -4.93 23.67
N LYS A 365 -10.19 -5.05 23.04
CA LYS A 365 -10.75 -6.33 22.53
C LYS A 365 -9.83 -7.03 21.53
N HIS A 366 -9.06 -6.26 20.77
CA HIS A 366 -8.21 -6.74 19.68
C HIS A 366 -6.72 -6.43 19.90
N ASN A 367 -6.26 -6.30 21.15
CA ASN A 367 -4.85 -5.97 21.48
C ASN A 367 -4.32 -4.74 20.71
N LEU A 368 -5.14 -3.70 20.61
CA LEU A 368 -4.73 -2.41 20.07
C LEU A 368 -4.32 -1.49 21.23
N TYR A 369 -3.19 -0.82 21.06
CA TYR A 369 -2.65 0.12 22.02
C TYR A 369 -3.16 1.54 21.79
N ARG A 370 -3.44 2.22 22.90
CA ARG A 370 -3.77 3.64 22.91
C ARG A 370 -2.58 4.46 22.42
N ASP A 371 -2.86 5.54 21.73
CA ASP A 371 -1.81 6.46 21.24
C ASP A 371 -0.97 7.05 22.37
N SER A 372 -1.56 7.18 23.58
CA SER A 372 -0.87 7.66 24.78
C SER A 372 0.11 6.65 25.42
N MET A 373 0.27 5.45 24.86
CA MET A 373 1.12 4.42 25.47
C MET A 373 2.59 4.63 25.07
N VAL A 374 3.40 5.05 26.04
CA VAL A 374 4.86 5.16 25.89
C VAL A 374 5.52 3.90 26.42
N MET A 375 6.28 3.21 25.58
CA MET A 375 7.05 2.03 25.99
C MET A 375 8.31 2.47 26.75
N HIS A 376 8.22 2.62 28.06
CA HIS A 376 9.34 2.98 28.95
C HIS A 376 10.44 1.91 29.06
N ASN A 377 10.20 0.69 28.55
CA ASN A 377 11.11 -0.46 28.64
C ASN A 377 11.74 -0.87 27.29
N SER A 378 11.57 -0.05 26.25
CA SER A 378 12.29 -0.23 24.98
C SER A 378 13.71 0.25 25.19
N ASP A 379 14.70 -0.55 24.82
CA ASP A 379 16.09 -0.11 24.79
C ASP A 379 16.18 1.14 23.90
N PRO A 380 16.63 2.28 24.42
CA PRO A 380 16.75 3.49 23.62
C PRO A 380 17.65 3.25 22.42
N ASN A 381 18.53 2.24 22.38
CA ASN A 381 19.37 1.97 21.22
C ASN A 381 18.69 1.11 20.13
N LEU A 382 17.42 0.73 20.27
CA LEU A 382 16.71 -0.08 19.26
C LEU A 382 16.52 0.67 17.93
N HIS A 383 16.45 2.00 17.97
CA HIS A 383 16.47 2.85 16.77
C HIS A 383 17.87 3.01 16.15
N LEU A 384 18.92 2.60 16.89
CA LEU A 384 20.32 2.61 16.46
C LEU A 384 20.75 1.26 15.88
N LEU A 385 19.86 0.27 15.80
CA LEU A 385 20.05 -0.91 14.96
C LEU A 385 20.10 -0.40 13.50
N GLY A 386 21.30 -0.06 13.04
CA GLY A 386 21.52 0.48 11.71
C GLY A 386 21.15 -0.52 10.62
N GLU A 387 20.96 -0.03 9.40
CA GLU A 387 20.87 -0.83 8.18
C GLU A 387 22.24 -1.49 7.89
N GLY A 388 22.59 -2.50 8.68
CA GLY A 388 23.75 -3.34 8.41
C GLY A 388 23.45 -4.33 7.27
N PRO A 389 24.47 -4.80 6.55
CA PRO A 389 24.31 -5.97 5.69
C PRO A 389 23.73 -7.15 6.49
N PRO A 390 23.03 -8.10 5.81
CA PRO A 390 22.64 -9.37 6.43
C PRO A 390 23.76 -9.95 7.28
N ILE A 391 23.46 -10.39 8.51
CA ILE A 391 24.43 -11.10 9.34
C ILE A 391 24.73 -12.43 8.64
N ASP A 392 25.99 -12.62 8.24
CA ASP A 392 26.43 -13.86 7.60
C ASP A 392 26.97 -14.81 8.66
N TRP A 393 26.06 -15.57 9.26
CA TRP A 393 26.39 -16.56 10.28
C TRP A 393 27.36 -17.64 9.79
N SER A 394 27.40 -17.88 8.46
CA SER A 394 28.26 -18.89 7.87
C SER A 394 29.71 -18.41 7.77
N GLU A 395 29.97 -17.17 7.31
CA GLU A 395 31.34 -16.64 7.22
C GLU A 395 31.99 -16.39 8.59
N GLU A 396 31.21 -15.99 9.60
CA GLU A 396 31.77 -15.62 10.92
C GLU A 396 32.12 -16.82 11.82
N TYR A 397 31.42 -17.94 11.66
CA TYR A 397 31.54 -19.10 12.56
C TYR A 397 31.87 -20.43 11.88
N SER A 398 31.88 -20.50 10.54
CA SER A 398 32.42 -21.67 9.82
C SER A 398 33.92 -21.47 9.58
N GLY A 399 34.74 -22.36 10.15
CA GLY A 399 36.20 -22.28 10.08
C GLY A 399 36.82 -22.65 8.72
N GLN A 400 36.14 -22.44 7.58
CA GLN A 400 36.69 -22.75 6.25
C GLN A 400 36.34 -21.69 5.20
N PRO A 401 37.33 -21.19 4.43
CA PRO A 401 37.07 -20.28 3.32
C PRO A 401 36.80 -21.09 2.06
N GLU A 402 35.53 -21.31 1.72
CA GLU A 402 35.14 -21.59 0.35
C GLU A 402 34.29 -20.45 -0.19
N ALA A 403 34.95 -19.60 -0.97
CA ALA A 403 34.32 -18.53 -1.73
C ALA A 403 33.64 -19.12 -2.97
N GLU A 404 32.31 -19.05 -3.02
CA GLU A 404 31.54 -19.13 -4.27
C GLU A 404 30.84 -17.80 -4.57
N PRO A 405 30.63 -17.46 -5.86
CA PRO A 405 30.53 -16.07 -6.29
C PRO A 405 29.21 -15.41 -5.92
N ALA A 406 29.32 -14.18 -5.43
CA ALA A 406 28.26 -13.28 -4.99
C ALA A 406 27.39 -12.74 -6.16
N ALA A 407 26.64 -13.60 -6.83
CA ALA A 407 25.83 -13.23 -7.98
C ALA A 407 24.34 -13.61 -7.87
N GLU A 408 23.74 -13.62 -6.67
CA GLU A 408 22.26 -13.64 -6.59
C GLU A 408 21.67 -13.09 -5.26
N ARG A 409 22.43 -12.31 -4.46
CA ARG A 409 21.90 -11.71 -3.22
C ARG A 409 20.92 -10.58 -3.59
N ARG A 410 19.66 -10.97 -3.76
CA ARG A 410 18.50 -10.13 -4.06
C ARG A 410 18.39 -8.99 -3.06
N ARG A 411 18.15 -7.80 -3.60
CA ARG A 411 17.89 -6.54 -2.89
C ARG A 411 16.86 -6.75 -1.77
N ARG A 412 17.31 -6.67 -0.51
CA ARG A 412 16.41 -6.50 0.65
C ARG A 412 15.61 -5.22 0.41
N ALA A 413 14.29 -5.34 0.41
CA ALA A 413 13.41 -4.19 0.32
C ALA A 413 13.57 -3.39 1.62
N LYS A 414 13.73 -2.08 1.44
CA LYS A 414 14.07 -1.07 2.43
C LYS A 414 13.16 -1.15 3.67
N GLN A 415 13.79 -1.12 4.84
CA GLN A 415 13.15 -1.04 6.14
C GLN A 415 13.00 0.44 6.50
N VAL A 416 11.85 0.85 7.05
CA VAL A 416 11.73 2.12 7.78
C VAL A 416 11.39 1.78 9.22
N VAL A 417 12.36 2.05 10.11
CA VAL A 417 12.06 2.29 11.52
C VAL A 417 11.15 3.50 11.57
N SER A 418 9.88 3.26 11.88
CA SER A 418 8.86 4.27 12.05
C SER A 418 9.22 5.21 13.21
N VAL A 419 9.92 6.32 12.93
CA VAL A 419 9.81 7.54 13.73
C VAL A 419 8.53 8.23 13.29
N ILE A 420 7.42 7.94 13.96
CA ILE A 420 6.21 8.76 13.86
C ILE A 420 6.51 10.05 14.62
N GLN A 421 6.84 11.10 13.89
CA GLN A 421 6.52 12.45 14.33
C GLN A 421 5.07 12.69 13.94
N ASP A 422 4.19 12.73 14.93
CA ASP A 422 2.84 13.26 14.80
C ASP A 422 2.97 14.78 14.56
N ASP A 423 2.82 15.23 13.31
CA ASP A 423 2.65 16.65 13.03
C ASP A 423 1.16 17.00 13.16
N GLU A 424 0.70 17.09 14.42
CA GLU A 424 -0.54 17.76 14.78
C GLU A 424 -0.28 19.27 14.91
N GLY A 425 -0.66 20.03 13.89
CA GLY A 425 -1.18 21.39 14.08
C GLY A 425 -0.32 22.53 13.53
N ALA A 426 -0.79 23.13 12.42
CA ALA A 426 -0.64 24.56 12.17
C ALA A 426 -1.76 25.05 11.23
N LEU A 427 -2.76 25.73 11.79
CA LEU A 427 -3.56 26.71 11.06
C LEU A 427 -3.11 28.09 11.51
N PRO A 428 -2.76 28.99 10.57
CA PRO A 428 -3.10 30.39 10.79
C PRO A 428 -3.81 31.02 9.58
N TYR A 429 -4.98 31.57 9.88
CA TYR A 429 -5.63 32.69 9.21
C TYR A 429 -4.71 33.93 9.17
N GLY A 430 -4.76 34.72 8.10
CA GLY A 430 -4.27 36.11 8.09
C GLY A 430 -4.08 36.69 6.70
N ALA A 431 -4.63 37.88 6.45
CA ALA A 431 -4.84 38.50 5.14
C ALA A 431 -3.77 39.55 4.74
N GLU A 432 -3.97 40.12 3.54
CA GLU A 432 -3.36 41.33 2.90
C GLU A 432 -2.14 41.06 1.98
N ALA A 433 -2.29 41.02 0.65
CA ALA A 433 -2.49 42.08 -0.34
C ALA A 433 -1.18 42.72 -0.86
N LEU A 434 -0.86 42.53 -2.15
CA LEU A 434 -0.72 43.57 -3.20
C LEU A 434 0.23 43.19 -4.38
N LEU A 435 -0.34 43.29 -5.59
CA LEU A 435 0.20 43.87 -6.85
C LEU A 435 1.16 43.08 -7.78
N GLN A 436 0.72 43.01 -9.04
CA GLN A 436 1.31 42.51 -10.31
C GLN A 436 2.42 43.46 -10.87
N PRO A 437 2.92 43.36 -12.14
CA PRO A 437 2.77 42.35 -13.23
C PRO A 437 4.07 41.99 -14.01
N GLY A 438 3.97 41.02 -14.95
CA GLY A 438 4.81 41.00 -16.17
C GLY A 438 5.01 39.62 -16.86
N SER A 439 4.20 39.32 -17.89
CA SER A 439 4.41 38.24 -18.90
C SER A 439 5.55 38.63 -19.91
N PRO A 440 6.04 37.80 -20.87
CA PRO A 440 5.42 36.71 -21.69
C PRO A 440 6.25 35.40 -21.71
N GLY A 441 5.83 34.20 -22.17
CA GLY A 441 4.76 33.72 -23.04
C GLY A 441 5.41 32.75 -24.06
N GLU A 442 5.09 31.44 -24.07
CA GLU A 442 5.38 30.56 -25.23
C GLU A 442 4.74 29.15 -25.18
N ALA A 443 4.00 28.86 -26.26
CA ALA A 443 3.71 27.61 -26.98
C ALA A 443 3.61 26.23 -26.29
N GLN A 444 2.39 25.65 -26.37
CA GLN A 444 2.04 24.24 -26.15
C GLN A 444 2.59 23.31 -27.25
N PRO A 445 2.92 22.03 -26.90
CA PRO A 445 2.92 20.95 -27.88
C PRO A 445 1.99 19.76 -27.51
N GLY A 446 1.00 19.54 -28.37
CA GLY A 446 0.62 18.26 -29.01
C GLY A 446 0.47 16.97 -28.19
N SER A 447 -0.77 16.46 -28.15
CA SER A 447 -1.16 15.12 -27.67
C SER A 447 -0.48 13.96 -28.43
N PRO A 448 -0.11 12.84 -27.76
CA PRO A 448 0.40 11.64 -28.44
C PRO A 448 -0.74 10.74 -28.99
N PRO A 449 -0.46 9.87 -29.98
CA PRO A 449 -1.46 9.12 -30.74
C PRO A 449 -2.06 7.91 -30.02
N ASP A 450 -3.31 7.64 -30.39
CA ASP A 450 -4.28 6.78 -29.70
C ASP A 450 -4.09 5.29 -30.06
N ALA A 451 -3.19 4.58 -29.35
CA ALA A 451 -2.82 3.19 -29.60
C ALA A 451 -3.99 2.18 -29.48
N LEU A 452 -5.06 2.54 -28.76
CA LEU A 452 -6.31 1.78 -28.74
C LEU A 452 -6.99 1.75 -30.11
N ARG A 453 -6.77 2.78 -30.93
CA ARG A 453 -7.27 2.83 -32.31
C ARG A 453 -6.60 1.78 -33.18
N GLU A 454 -5.30 1.53 -33.00
CA GLU A 454 -4.58 0.52 -33.80
C GLU A 454 -5.04 -0.90 -33.49
N ILE A 455 -5.30 -1.21 -32.21
CA ILE A 455 -5.87 -2.52 -31.81
C ILE A 455 -7.31 -2.65 -32.32
N ARG A 456 -8.12 -1.58 -32.25
CA ARG A 456 -9.49 -1.56 -32.80
C ARG A 456 -9.51 -1.65 -34.33
N GLU A 457 -8.55 -1.04 -35.01
CA GLU A 457 -8.38 -1.15 -36.46
C GLU A 457 -7.95 -2.57 -36.87
N ALA A 458 -7.09 -3.22 -36.10
CA ALA A 458 -6.74 -4.63 -36.32
C ALA A 458 -7.96 -5.56 -36.14
N LEU A 459 -8.78 -5.33 -35.11
CA LEU A 459 -10.04 -6.06 -34.88
C LEU A 459 -11.09 -5.79 -35.97
N ALA A 460 -11.15 -4.56 -36.50
CA ALA A 460 -12.06 -4.18 -37.57
C ALA A 460 -11.64 -4.79 -38.92
N ARG A 461 -10.34 -4.90 -39.20
CA ARG A 461 -9.81 -5.50 -40.45
C ARG A 461 -10.06 -7.01 -40.53
N GLU A 462 -10.31 -7.68 -39.41
CA GLU A 462 -10.67 -9.12 -39.35
C GLU A 462 -12.17 -9.39 -39.25
N SER A 463 -13.03 -8.38 -39.43
CA SER A 463 -14.49 -8.56 -39.50
C SER A 463 -14.97 -8.62 -40.95
N PRO A 464 -15.27 -9.80 -41.53
CA PRO A 464 -16.15 -9.85 -42.68
C PRO A 464 -17.58 -9.60 -42.18
N GLY A 465 -18.33 -8.79 -42.92
CA GLY A 465 -19.69 -8.33 -42.57
C GLY A 465 -20.72 -9.41 -42.32
#